data_AF-Q2GPK6-F1
#
_entry.id   AF-Q2GPK6-F1
#
_cell.length_a   1.000
_cell.length_b   1.000
_cell.length_c   1.000
_cell.angle_alpha   90.00
_cell.angle_beta   90.00
_cell.angle_gamma   90.00
#
_symmetry.space_group_name_H-M   'P 1'
#
loop_
_entity.id
_entity.type
_entity.pdbx_description
1 polymer ?
#
loop_
_entity_poly.entity_id
_entity_poly.type
_entity_poly.pdbx_seq_one_letter_code
_entity_poly.pdbx_strand_id
1 'polypeptide(L)'
;MSSTLLRTVPALRGALRASGAPKAAGAMASTSFVRGKATLPDLAYDYGALEPHISGKIMELHHAKHHQTYVNGLNSALQTIGEAESKGDFTKAATVAPLLNFHGGGHINHSLFWENLAPASRDGGGEPDGALRVYVVPPSPLGTRTRKAEYFDAIWNVINWKTVASRYEKA
;
A
#
# COMPACT_ATOMS: atom_id res chain seq x y z
N MET A 1 -85.12 -12.09 -22.10
CA MET A 1 -84.92 -11.89 -23.54
C MET A 1 -83.51 -12.34 -23.90
N SER A 2 -83.38 -13.25 -24.89
CA SER A 2 -82.18 -13.65 -25.65
C SER A 2 -80.92 -14.11 -24.89
N SER A 3 -80.15 -15.11 -25.30
CA SER A 3 -80.21 -16.12 -26.37
C SER A 3 -79.13 -17.16 -26.05
N THR A 4 -79.45 -18.41 -26.34
CA THR A 4 -78.61 -19.61 -26.41
C THR A 4 -77.28 -19.39 -27.16
N LEU A 5 -76.21 -20.11 -26.76
CA LEU A 5 -75.54 -21.12 -27.61
C LEU A 5 -74.33 -21.78 -26.92
N LEU A 6 -74.44 -23.11 -26.74
CA LEU A 6 -73.35 -24.05 -26.49
C LEU A 6 -72.50 -24.23 -27.75
N ARG A 7 -71.17 -24.35 -27.58
CA ARG A 7 -70.30 -25.02 -28.56
C ARG A 7 -69.14 -25.74 -27.86
N THR A 8 -69.17 -27.06 -27.95
CA THR A 8 -68.10 -28.01 -27.58
C THR A 8 -67.12 -28.20 -28.73
N VAL A 9 -65.82 -28.30 -28.44
CA VAL A 9 -64.79 -28.98 -29.28
C VAL A 9 -63.63 -29.46 -28.35
N PRO A 10 -62.91 -30.56 -28.66
CA PRO A 10 -62.24 -31.40 -27.66
C PRO A 10 -60.71 -31.25 -27.55
N ALA A 11 -60.22 -31.73 -26.40
CA ALA A 11 -58.92 -32.36 -26.08
C ALA A 11 -57.65 -32.05 -26.89
N LEU A 12 -56.58 -31.69 -26.16
CA LEU A 12 -55.25 -32.28 -26.41
C LEU A 12 -54.49 -32.47 -25.09
N ARG A 13 -54.22 -33.74 -24.76
CA ARG A 13 -53.33 -34.15 -23.67
C ARG A 13 -51.88 -33.92 -24.10
N GLY A 14 -51.18 -33.02 -23.40
CA GLY A 14 -49.72 -32.92 -23.44
C GLY A 14 -49.12 -33.57 -22.21
N ALA A 15 -48.46 -34.71 -22.38
CA ALA A 15 -47.69 -35.37 -21.33
C ALA A 15 -46.33 -34.66 -21.16
N LEU A 16 -46.09 -34.02 -20.01
CA LEU A 16 -44.74 -33.59 -19.64
C LEU A 16 -44.01 -34.75 -18.95
N ARG A 17 -42.94 -35.21 -19.59
CA ARG A 17 -41.91 -36.08 -19.00
C ARG A 17 -41.17 -35.31 -17.90
N ALA A 18 -41.10 -35.88 -16.70
CA ALA A 18 -40.21 -35.43 -15.65
C ALA A 18 -38.75 -35.78 -16.03
N SER A 19 -37.92 -34.76 -16.25
CA SER A 19 -36.46 -34.89 -16.27
C SER A 19 -35.91 -34.61 -14.88
N GLY A 20 -35.20 -35.58 -14.31
CA GLY A 20 -34.50 -35.44 -13.03
C GLY A 20 -33.39 -34.38 -13.11
N ALA A 21 -33.34 -33.50 -12.12
CA ALA A 21 -32.26 -32.54 -11.97
C ALA A 21 -30.97 -33.22 -11.48
N PRO A 22 -29.78 -32.88 -12.01
CA PRO A 22 -28.53 -33.32 -11.40
C PRO A 22 -28.25 -32.47 -10.14
N LYS A 23 -27.79 -33.11 -9.07
CA LYS A 23 -27.25 -32.41 -7.90
C LYS A 23 -25.91 -31.78 -8.30
N ALA A 24 -25.86 -30.46 -8.39
CA ALA A 24 -24.61 -29.72 -8.51
C ALA A 24 -23.85 -29.83 -7.18
N ALA A 25 -22.73 -30.55 -7.18
CA ALA A 25 -21.74 -30.47 -6.12
C ALA A 25 -21.08 -29.09 -6.21
N GLY A 26 -21.37 -28.21 -5.24
CA GLY A 26 -20.75 -26.90 -5.16
C GLY A 26 -19.25 -27.04 -4.90
N ALA A 27 -18.44 -26.66 -5.88
CA ALA A 27 -17.02 -26.44 -5.66
C ALA A 27 -16.85 -25.29 -4.66
N MET A 28 -16.30 -25.60 -3.49
CA MET A 28 -15.86 -24.57 -2.54
C MET A 28 -14.70 -23.81 -3.18
N ALA A 29 -14.99 -22.63 -3.73
CA ALA A 29 -13.95 -21.69 -4.11
C ALA A 29 -13.24 -21.24 -2.83
N SER A 30 -12.03 -21.73 -2.60
CA SER A 30 -11.13 -21.16 -1.59
C SER A 30 -10.81 -19.72 -1.99
N THR A 31 -11.60 -18.78 -1.49
CA THR A 31 -11.24 -17.37 -1.51
C THR A 31 -10.18 -17.15 -0.43
N SER A 32 -8.95 -17.60 -0.68
CA SER A 32 -7.80 -17.01 -0.02
C SER A 32 -7.68 -15.58 -0.53
N PHE A 33 -8.33 -14.66 0.17
CA PHE A 33 -8.14 -13.24 -0.02
C PHE A 33 -6.70 -12.94 0.40
N VAL A 34 -5.77 -12.87 -0.56
CA VAL A 34 -4.43 -12.35 -0.29
C VAL A 34 -4.64 -10.90 0.15
N ARG A 35 -4.44 -10.64 1.45
CA ARG A 35 -4.33 -9.27 2.00
C ARG A 35 -3.46 -8.46 1.02
N GLY A 36 -4.01 -7.34 0.56
CA GLY A 36 -3.65 -6.69 -0.70
C GLY A 36 -2.14 -6.56 -0.92
N LYS A 37 -1.70 -6.86 -2.15
CA LYS A 37 -0.33 -6.64 -2.62
C LYS A 37 0.14 -5.25 -2.21
N ALA A 38 1.40 -5.14 -1.79
CA ALA A 38 2.02 -3.86 -1.51
C ALA A 38 2.00 -2.98 -2.78
N THR A 39 1.79 -1.68 -2.59
CA THR A 39 1.72 -0.68 -3.67
C THR A 39 2.69 0.45 -3.39
N LEU A 40 3.21 1.08 -4.44
CA LEU A 40 3.93 2.33 -4.30
C LEU A 40 2.92 3.43 -3.93
N PRO A 41 3.05 4.12 -2.78
CA PRO A 41 2.14 5.19 -2.41
C PRO A 41 2.33 6.40 -3.32
N ASP A 42 1.26 7.14 -3.62
CA ASP A 42 1.40 8.44 -4.26
C ASP A 42 1.99 9.46 -3.27
N LEU A 43 2.86 10.34 -3.77
CA LEU A 43 3.38 11.42 -2.95
C LEU A 43 2.33 12.53 -2.78
N ALA A 44 2.27 13.11 -1.58
CA ALA A 44 1.37 14.22 -1.30
C ALA A 44 1.80 15.54 -1.95
N TYR A 45 2.92 15.56 -2.67
CA TYR A 45 3.53 16.74 -3.28
C TYR A 45 4.34 16.32 -4.52
N ASP A 46 4.53 17.26 -5.45
CA ASP A 46 5.33 17.03 -6.66
C ASP A 46 6.79 16.73 -6.34
N TYR A 47 7.48 15.99 -7.22
CA TYR A 47 8.89 15.63 -6.98
C TYR A 47 9.80 16.84 -6.71
N GLY A 48 9.58 17.97 -7.39
CA GLY A 48 10.37 19.20 -7.20
C GLY A 48 9.92 20.08 -6.03
N ALA A 49 8.88 19.71 -5.28
CA ALA A 49 8.30 20.58 -4.26
C ALA A 49 9.22 20.84 -3.06
N LEU A 50 10.25 20.02 -2.88
CA LEU A 50 11.22 20.12 -1.78
C LEU A 50 12.49 20.89 -2.16
N GLU A 51 12.56 21.45 -3.37
CA GLU A 51 13.69 22.30 -3.77
C GLU A 51 13.69 23.64 -3.00
N PRO A 52 14.88 24.21 -2.72
CA PRO A 52 16.21 23.79 -3.16
C PRO A 52 16.87 22.71 -2.27
N HIS A 53 16.18 22.26 -1.22
CA HIS A 53 16.78 21.40 -0.19
C HIS A 53 16.94 19.94 -0.64
N ILE A 54 15.99 19.42 -1.40
CA ILE A 54 16.09 18.09 -2.03
C ILE A 54 15.70 18.22 -3.51
N SER A 55 16.62 17.82 -4.40
CA SER A 55 16.40 17.88 -5.84
C SER A 55 15.22 17.02 -6.28
N GLY A 56 14.40 17.56 -7.18
CA GLY A 56 13.28 16.81 -7.77
C GLY A 56 13.73 15.56 -8.53
N LYS A 57 14.93 15.57 -9.12
CA LYS A 57 15.46 14.39 -9.80
C LYS A 57 15.79 13.25 -8.83
N ILE A 58 16.32 13.60 -7.65
CA ILE A 58 16.58 12.62 -6.59
C ILE A 58 15.26 12.07 -6.07
N MET A 59 14.25 12.92 -5.85
CA MET A 59 12.93 12.50 -5.40
C MET A 59 12.27 11.53 -6.37
N GLU A 60 12.31 11.82 -7.68
CA GLU A 60 11.79 10.92 -8.71
C GLU A 60 12.49 9.56 -8.70
N LEU A 61 13.83 9.53 -8.67
CA LEU A 61 14.58 8.27 -8.65
C LEU A 61 14.34 7.48 -7.35
N HIS A 62 14.38 8.17 -6.21
CA HIS A 62 14.21 7.57 -4.89
C HIS A 62 12.80 6.97 -4.72
N HIS A 63 11.78 7.64 -5.23
CA HIS A 63 10.40 7.15 -5.22
C HIS A 63 10.14 6.10 -6.31
N ALA A 64 10.22 6.49 -7.58
CA ALA A 64 9.76 5.67 -8.71
C ALA A 64 10.68 4.47 -9.03
N LYS A 65 11.91 4.45 -8.52
CA LYS A 65 12.86 3.34 -8.73
C LYS A 65 13.21 2.63 -7.44
N HIS A 66 13.79 3.33 -6.46
CA HIS A 66 14.25 2.68 -5.23
C HIS A 66 13.08 2.17 -4.38
N HIS A 67 12.08 3.00 -4.07
CA HIS A 67 10.90 2.56 -3.33
C HIS A 67 10.10 1.48 -4.10
N GLN A 68 9.93 1.65 -5.41
CA GLN A 68 9.30 0.64 -6.27
C GLN A 68 10.01 -0.73 -6.22
N THR A 69 11.34 -0.75 -6.08
CA THR A 69 12.11 -1.99 -5.94
C THR A 69 11.76 -2.73 -4.66
N TYR A 70 11.58 -2.01 -3.54
CA TYR A 70 11.11 -2.61 -2.29
C TYR A 70 9.68 -3.15 -2.40
N VAL A 71 8.77 -2.40 -3.04
CA VAL A 71 7.40 -2.87 -3.30
C VAL A 71 7.40 -4.17 -4.11
N ASN A 72 8.17 -4.21 -5.20
CA ASN A 72 8.26 -5.39 -6.06
C ASN A 72 8.86 -6.60 -5.32
N GLY A 73 9.96 -6.38 -4.59
CA GLY A 73 10.63 -7.43 -3.84
C GLY A 73 9.77 -8.00 -2.72
N LEU A 74 9.01 -7.15 -2.02
CA LEU A 74 8.08 -7.59 -0.96
C LEU A 74 6.97 -8.47 -1.54
N ASN A 75 6.36 -8.04 -2.66
CA ASN A 75 5.32 -8.81 -3.32
C ASN A 75 5.83 -10.17 -3.82
N SER A 76 7.02 -10.21 -4.42
CA SER A 76 7.65 -11.46 -4.87
C SER A 76 7.97 -12.42 -3.72
N ALA A 77 8.46 -11.89 -2.59
CA ALA A 77 8.76 -12.69 -1.40
C ALA A 77 7.48 -13.28 -0.80
N LEU A 78 6.42 -12.47 -0.63
CA LEU A 78 5.13 -12.92 -0.13
C LEU A 78 4.50 -13.99 -1.03
N GLN A 79 4.55 -13.80 -2.34
CA GLN A 79 4.06 -14.81 -3.30
C GLN A 79 4.83 -16.12 -3.17
N THR A 80 6.16 -16.05 -3.14
CA THR A 80 7.01 -17.25 -3.06
C THR A 80 6.79 -18.02 -1.75
N ILE A 81 6.64 -17.30 -0.63
CA ILE A 81 6.34 -17.89 0.67
C ILE A 81 4.96 -18.56 0.64
N GLY A 82 3.93 -17.87 0.17
CA GLY A 82 2.58 -18.44 0.09
C GLY A 82 2.49 -19.67 -0.81
N GLU A 83 3.20 -19.66 -1.95
CA GLU A 83 3.31 -20.84 -2.82
C GLU A 83 4.04 -22.00 -2.14
N ALA A 84 5.13 -21.73 -1.43
CA ALA A 84 5.90 -22.75 -0.71
C ALA A 84 5.07 -23.37 0.42
N GLU A 85 4.39 -22.55 1.22
CA GLU A 85 3.49 -22.98 2.29
C GLU A 85 2.34 -23.85 1.74
N SER A 86 1.73 -23.45 0.62
CA SER A 86 0.66 -24.24 -0.02
C SER A 86 1.10 -25.63 -0.50
N LYS A 87 2.42 -25.83 -0.68
CA LYS A 87 3.04 -27.09 -1.11
C LYS A 87 3.70 -27.85 0.05
N GLY A 88 3.66 -27.32 1.28
CA GLY A 88 4.35 -27.87 2.44
C GLY A 88 5.88 -27.74 2.41
N ASP A 89 6.43 -26.90 1.54
CA ASP A 89 7.88 -26.66 1.42
C ASP A 89 8.34 -25.54 2.36
N PHE A 90 8.31 -25.82 3.66
CA PHE A 90 8.68 -24.83 4.67
C PHE A 90 10.16 -24.45 4.65
N THR A 91 11.03 -25.31 4.10
CA THR A 91 12.45 -24.99 3.89
C THR A 91 12.60 -23.86 2.87
N LYS A 92 11.88 -23.92 1.75
CA LYS A 92 11.85 -22.82 0.77
C LYS A 92 11.25 -21.55 1.36
N ALA A 93 10.14 -21.65 2.10
CA ALA A 93 9.54 -20.50 2.77
C ALA A 93 10.55 -19.81 3.72
N ALA A 94 11.23 -20.60 4.56
CA ALA A 94 12.25 -20.10 5.50
C ALA A 94 13.44 -19.43 4.79
N THR A 95 13.84 -19.95 3.62
CA THR A 95 14.95 -19.38 2.83
C THR A 95 14.62 -17.99 2.27
N VAL A 96 13.34 -17.73 1.97
CA VAL A 96 12.86 -16.46 1.40
C VAL A 96 12.46 -15.45 2.49
N ALA A 97 12.09 -15.92 3.68
CA ALA A 97 11.62 -15.08 4.79
C ALA A 97 12.50 -13.85 5.11
N PRO A 98 13.85 -13.89 5.06
CA PRO A 98 14.68 -12.70 5.29
C PRO A 98 14.39 -11.54 4.33
N LEU A 99 13.89 -11.83 3.12
CA LEU A 99 13.49 -10.80 2.14
C LEU A 99 12.27 -9.99 2.59
N LEU A 100 11.44 -10.52 3.50
CA LEU A 100 10.36 -9.75 4.12
C LEU A 100 10.91 -8.59 4.96
N ASN A 101 12.01 -8.82 5.70
CA ASN A 101 12.64 -7.76 6.48
C ASN A 101 13.29 -6.72 5.57
N PHE A 102 14.02 -7.17 4.54
CA PHE A 102 14.71 -6.25 3.64
C PHE A 102 13.74 -5.42 2.80
N HIS A 103 12.81 -6.05 2.09
CA HIS A 103 11.88 -5.35 1.22
C HIS A 103 10.69 -4.74 1.97
N GLY A 104 10.17 -5.43 2.98
CA GLY A 104 9.11 -4.90 3.84
C GLY A 104 9.60 -3.73 4.68
N GLY A 105 10.76 -3.86 5.32
CA GLY A 105 11.39 -2.75 6.03
C GLY A 105 11.72 -1.59 5.09
N GLY A 106 12.25 -1.87 3.89
CA GLY A 106 12.48 -0.86 2.86
C GLY A 106 11.21 -0.10 2.48
N HIS A 107 10.11 -0.80 2.21
CA HIS A 107 8.83 -0.20 1.86
C HIS A 107 8.24 0.66 2.99
N ILE A 108 8.25 0.15 4.22
CA ILE A 108 7.75 0.89 5.39
C ILE A 108 8.59 2.15 5.63
N ASN A 109 9.92 2.01 5.65
CA ASN A 109 10.81 3.14 5.93
C ASN A 109 10.70 4.26 4.90
N HIS A 110 10.55 3.92 3.61
CA HIS A 110 10.35 4.95 2.57
C HIS A 110 8.99 5.60 2.68
N SER A 111 7.92 4.83 2.94
CA SER A 111 6.57 5.40 3.16
C SER A 111 6.58 6.39 4.33
N LEU A 112 7.21 6.02 5.44
CA LEU A 112 7.41 6.92 6.58
C LEU A 112 8.26 8.15 6.23
N PHE A 113 9.31 7.98 5.42
CA PHE A 113 10.17 9.06 4.96
C PHE A 113 9.38 10.11 4.16
N TRP A 114 8.55 9.70 3.20
CA TRP A 114 7.72 10.63 2.42
C TRP A 114 6.71 11.39 3.28
N GLU A 115 6.05 10.70 4.20
CA GLU A 115 5.07 11.32 5.10
C GLU A 115 5.71 12.31 6.10
N ASN A 116 6.99 12.11 6.42
CA ASN A 116 7.77 13.00 7.29
C ASN A 116 8.36 14.21 6.55
N LEU A 117 8.12 14.34 5.24
CA LEU A 117 8.56 15.48 4.46
C LEU A 117 7.37 16.31 4.00
N ALA A 118 7.58 17.61 3.88
CA ALA A 118 6.61 18.54 3.32
C ALA A 118 7.34 19.70 2.63
N PRO A 119 6.77 20.28 1.57
CA PRO A 119 7.27 21.53 1.02
C PRO A 119 7.02 22.68 2.00
N ALA A 120 7.82 23.75 1.92
CA ALA A 120 7.63 24.93 2.76
C ALA A 120 6.23 25.56 2.60
N SER A 121 5.61 25.44 1.42
CA SER A 121 4.23 25.86 1.16
C SER A 121 3.15 25.04 1.91
N ARG A 122 3.54 23.95 2.57
CA ARG A 122 2.69 23.06 3.36
C ARG A 122 3.32 22.73 4.71
N ASP A 123 3.86 23.75 5.38
CA ASP A 123 4.43 23.65 6.73
C ASP A 123 5.67 22.73 6.84
N GLY A 124 6.41 22.55 5.74
CA GLY A 124 7.72 21.91 5.77
C GLY A 124 8.79 22.80 6.38
N GLY A 125 9.61 22.22 7.26
CA GLY A 125 10.69 22.91 7.95
C GLY A 125 10.22 23.69 9.19
N GLY A 126 11.08 24.57 9.70
CA GLY A 126 10.82 25.32 10.93
C GLY A 126 11.21 24.57 12.20
N GLU A 127 10.50 24.84 13.29
CA GLU A 127 10.71 24.19 14.59
C GLU A 127 9.70 23.05 14.83
N PRO A 128 10.06 22.04 15.64
CA PRO A 128 9.13 21.00 16.07
C PRO A 128 7.92 21.58 16.82
N ASP A 129 6.75 20.99 16.57
CA ASP A 129 5.50 21.33 17.25
C ASP A 129 5.30 20.53 18.55
N GLY A 130 4.41 21.03 19.42
CA GLY A 130 3.87 20.26 20.56
C GLY A 130 4.92 19.86 21.61
N ALA A 131 4.70 18.72 22.27
CA ALA A 131 5.59 18.22 23.33
C ALA A 131 7.01 17.93 22.81
N LEU A 132 7.15 17.64 21.52
CA LEU A 132 8.42 17.31 20.89
C LEU A 132 9.42 18.47 20.91
N ARG A 133 8.94 19.72 20.94
CA ARG A 133 9.77 20.92 20.97
C ARG A 133 10.74 20.96 22.16
N VAL A 134 10.40 20.31 23.27
CA VAL A 134 11.26 20.27 24.48
C VAL A 134 12.47 19.35 24.29
N TYR A 135 12.37 18.37 23.39
CA TYR A 135 13.39 17.35 23.18
C TYR A 135 14.20 17.53 21.91
N VAL A 136 13.65 18.27 20.94
CA VAL A 136 14.23 18.43 19.62
C VAL A 136 14.57 19.90 19.41
N VAL A 137 15.87 20.18 19.29
CA VAL A 137 16.39 21.53 18.98
C VAL A 137 16.96 21.55 17.57
N PRO A 138 16.90 22.70 16.87
CA PRO A 138 17.56 22.86 15.57
C PRO A 138 19.04 22.46 15.62
N PRO A 139 19.57 21.84 14.56
CA PRO A 139 20.97 21.45 14.53
C PRO A 139 21.85 22.71 14.64
N SER A 140 22.87 22.64 15.49
CA SER A 140 23.95 23.62 15.44
C SER A 140 24.78 23.36 14.18
N PRO A 141 25.31 24.41 13.52
CA PRO A 141 26.16 24.24 12.35
C PRO A 141 27.28 23.23 12.65
N LEU A 142 27.20 22.06 12.02
CA LEU A 142 28.25 21.06 12.10
C LEU A 142 29.45 21.71 11.43
N GLY A 143 30.47 22.14 12.19
CA GLY A 143 31.67 22.85 11.67
C GLY A 143 32.51 22.07 10.63
N THR A 144 31.96 21.00 10.07
CA THR A 144 32.53 20.11 9.05
C THR A 144 31.81 20.28 7.71
N ARG A 145 32.56 20.62 6.65
CA ARG A 145 32.04 20.82 5.27
C ARG A 145 31.92 19.51 4.49
N THR A 146 31.20 18.52 5.03
CA THR A 146 30.90 17.30 4.26
C THR A 146 29.54 17.42 3.58
N ARG A 147 29.38 16.85 2.39
CA ARG A 147 28.07 16.80 1.70
C ARG A 147 27.00 16.10 2.54
N LYS A 148 27.40 15.19 3.44
CA LYS A 148 26.48 14.54 4.37
C LYS A 148 25.99 15.52 5.45
N ALA A 149 26.88 16.35 5.99
CA ALA A 149 26.49 17.41 6.92
C ALA A 149 25.57 18.42 6.23
N GLU A 150 25.92 18.88 5.03
CA GLU A 150 25.06 19.78 4.22
C GLU A 150 23.67 19.20 3.96
N TYR A 151 23.58 17.88 3.71
CA TYR A 151 22.30 17.18 3.56
C TYR A 151 21.47 17.19 4.84
N PHE A 152 22.07 16.95 6.01
CA PHE A 152 21.35 16.98 7.28
C PHE A 152 20.92 18.40 7.69
N ASP A 153 21.67 19.42 7.30
CA ASP A 153 21.23 20.80 7.47
C ASP A 153 20.08 21.12 6.51
N ALA A 154 20.15 20.65 5.26
CA ALA A 154 19.11 20.86 4.25
C ALA A 154 17.79 20.16 4.63
N ILE A 155 17.83 18.91 5.08
CA ILE A 155 16.63 18.13 5.38
C ILE A 155 15.77 18.79 6.47
N TRP A 156 16.40 19.50 7.42
CA TRP A 156 15.67 20.22 8.47
C TRP A 156 14.62 21.20 7.92
N ASN A 157 14.87 21.76 6.74
CA ASN A 157 13.99 22.75 6.10
C ASN A 157 12.79 22.12 5.37
N VAL A 158 12.67 20.78 5.37
CA VAL A 158 11.59 20.07 4.70
C VAL A 158 10.94 19.02 5.61
N ILE A 159 11.29 18.97 6.90
CA ILE A 159 10.62 18.07 7.86
C ILE A 159 9.18 18.53 8.07
N ASN A 160 8.25 17.59 7.99
CA ASN A 160 6.85 17.79 8.33
C ASN A 160 6.66 17.65 9.85
N TRP A 161 6.96 18.71 10.60
CA TRP A 161 6.89 18.68 12.06
C TRP A 161 5.50 18.38 12.61
N LYS A 162 4.44 18.75 11.89
CA LYS A 162 3.05 18.40 12.25
C LYS A 162 2.83 16.89 12.25
N THR A 163 3.26 16.19 11.19
CA THR A 163 3.16 14.72 11.12
C THR A 163 4.02 14.06 12.19
N VAL A 164 5.26 14.54 12.37
CA VAL A 164 6.20 13.98 13.36
C VAL A 164 5.65 14.14 14.78
N ALA A 165 5.20 15.33 15.15
CA ALA A 165 4.60 15.59 16.45
C ALA A 165 3.31 14.77 16.66
N SER A 166 2.44 14.68 15.65
CA SER A 166 1.23 13.86 15.74
C SER A 166 1.52 12.38 15.99
N ARG A 167 2.62 11.85 15.46
CA ARG A 167 3.05 10.47 15.71
C ARG A 167 3.62 10.31 17.12
N TYR A 168 4.37 11.30 17.61
CA TYR A 168 4.89 11.30 18.97
C TYR A 168 3.77 11.25 20.02
N GLU A 169 2.72 12.08 19.84
CA GLU A 169 1.57 12.11 20.76
C GLU A 169 0.74 10.81 20.78
N LYS A 170 0.93 9.92 19.80
CA LYS A 170 0.21 8.64 19.69
C LYS A 170 1.02 7.43 20.21
N ALA A 171 2.30 7.62 20.50
CA ALA A 171 3.20 6.56 20.97
C ALA A 171 3.06 6.33 22.48
#